data_AF-A0A3D8HRW5-F1
#
_entry.id   AF-A0A3D8HRW5-F1
#
_cell.length_a   1.000
_cell.length_b   1.000
_cell.length_c   1.000
_cell.angle_alpha   90.00
_cell.angle_beta   90.00
_cell.angle_gamma   90.00
#
_symmetry.space_group_name_H-M   'P 1'
#
loop_
_entity.id
_entity.type
_entity.pdbx_description
1 polymer ?
#
loop_
_entity_poly.entity_id
_entity_poly.type
_entity_poly.pdbx_seq_one_letter_code
_entity_poly.pdbx_strand_id
1 'polypeptide(L)'
;MFGNSFGQNNGNGNGMGKAGGFGNQHWKAQYQDAKSEKEAYWQLKNHQGSQPRQQPMSPKEKSRYPIFSDVQELQDELQSLYASGSAFTEQKTIDITESEYRMLPFKIFRIVGKGLMFIFLFFLITFGFFVLTGVLQSENAFVYPISLIMFFCSLFFYAYVVYSMRQFVIPSEKQPKTKQFYAQVKAGWRFVEFILVMVSIGLIVAEYTFDKWANILSPLFSQIQKLSKNYVQLTPQIIENSLFHTAGVSIILVVTYFLFVYWANKRFTKMQHQNVYALQAQYDRAEATKNVLDGEI
;
A
#
# COMPACT_ATOMS: atom_id res chain seq x y z
N MET A 1 37.05 -56.49 -31.75
CA MET A 1 36.95 -57.96 -31.68
C MET A 1 35.67 -58.30 -30.94
N PHE A 2 34.78 -59.09 -31.57
CA PHE A 2 33.68 -59.94 -31.06
C PHE A 2 32.77 -59.36 -29.95
N GLY A 3 31.45 -59.20 -30.05
CA GLY A 3 30.45 -59.98 -30.79
C GLY A 3 29.59 -60.80 -29.81
N ASN A 4 28.29 -60.45 -29.71
CA ASN A 4 27.10 -61.30 -29.40
C ASN A 4 27.07 -62.10 -28.07
N SER A 5 25.95 -62.50 -27.46
CA SER A 5 24.48 -62.32 -27.54
C SER A 5 23.89 -63.26 -26.46
N PHE A 6 22.56 -63.22 -26.27
CA PHE A 6 21.65 -64.18 -25.58
C PHE A 6 21.38 -63.94 -24.08
N GLY A 7 20.14 -63.98 -23.58
CA GLY A 7 18.84 -64.41 -24.12
C GLY A 7 17.68 -63.73 -23.34
N GLN A 8 16.55 -63.39 -23.95
CA GLN A 8 15.37 -64.19 -24.35
C GLN A 8 14.31 -64.39 -23.24
N ASN A 9 13.12 -63.81 -23.50
CA ASN A 9 11.74 -64.26 -23.18
C ASN A 9 11.29 -64.32 -21.70
N ASN A 10 10.04 -64.00 -21.31
CA ASN A 10 8.78 -63.86 -22.04
C ASN A 10 7.69 -63.18 -21.16
N GLY A 11 6.80 -62.41 -21.82
CA GLY A 11 5.38 -62.18 -21.43
C GLY A 11 5.10 -61.10 -20.36
N ASN A 12 4.03 -60.31 -20.41
CA ASN A 12 2.91 -60.12 -21.34
C ASN A 12 2.15 -58.85 -20.85
N GLY A 13 1.55 -58.06 -21.75
CA GLY A 13 0.44 -57.15 -21.36
C GLY A 13 0.57 -55.64 -21.64
N ASN A 14 0.20 -55.25 -22.87
CA ASN A 14 -0.64 -54.11 -23.28
C ASN A 14 -0.48 -52.72 -22.65
N GLY A 15 -0.26 -51.71 -23.50
CA GLY A 15 -0.67 -50.33 -23.21
C GLY A 15 -0.13 -49.29 -24.18
N MET A 16 -0.85 -49.08 -25.28
CA MET A 16 -0.70 -48.00 -26.28
C MET A 16 -0.17 -46.65 -25.78
N GLY A 17 0.81 -46.08 -26.49
CA GLY A 17 1.21 -44.68 -26.39
C GLY A 17 2.05 -44.26 -27.59
N LYS A 18 1.37 -43.83 -28.66
CA LYS A 18 1.92 -43.45 -29.97
C LYS A 18 2.99 -42.36 -29.88
N ALA A 19 4.08 -42.58 -30.60
CA ALA A 19 4.92 -41.55 -31.16
C ALA A 19 4.10 -40.63 -32.08
N GLY A 20 4.17 -39.33 -31.84
CA GLY A 20 3.89 -38.26 -32.80
C GLY A 20 4.97 -37.20 -32.56
N GLY A 21 5.87 -36.91 -33.48
CA GLY A 21 5.56 -36.53 -34.84
C GLY A 21 5.61 -35.00 -34.88
N PHE A 22 6.84 -34.46 -34.94
CA PHE A 22 7.09 -33.04 -35.20
C PHE A 22 6.49 -32.69 -36.57
N GLY A 23 5.31 -32.09 -36.56
CA GLY A 23 4.64 -31.55 -37.74
C GLY A 23 4.50 -30.04 -37.60
N ASN A 24 5.22 -29.31 -38.45
CA ASN A 24 4.97 -27.91 -38.76
C ASN A 24 3.49 -27.72 -39.14
N GLN A 25 2.64 -27.31 -38.19
CA GLN A 25 1.34 -26.74 -38.51
C GLN A 25 1.53 -25.27 -38.86
N HIS A 26 1.74 -25.00 -40.14
CA HIS A 26 1.47 -23.70 -40.73
C HIS A 26 0.07 -23.26 -40.29
N TRP A 27 -0.03 -22.11 -39.62
CA TRP A 27 -1.27 -21.35 -39.54
C TRP A 27 -1.69 -21.00 -40.98
N LYS A 28 -2.52 -21.84 -41.59
CA LYS A 28 -3.25 -21.46 -42.81
C LYS A 28 -4.38 -20.53 -42.40
N ALA A 29 -4.35 -19.29 -42.90
CA ALA A 29 -5.49 -18.41 -42.79
C ALA A 29 -6.66 -19.03 -43.55
N GLN A 30 -7.69 -19.51 -42.84
CA GLN A 30 -8.88 -20.19 -43.40
C GLN A 30 -9.74 -19.32 -44.33
N TYR A 31 -9.34 -18.07 -44.60
CA TYR A 31 -10.01 -17.20 -45.57
C TYR A 31 -9.52 -17.41 -47.01
N GLN A 32 -8.49 -18.24 -47.24
CA GLN A 32 -7.98 -18.52 -48.58
C GLN A 32 -8.89 -19.42 -49.43
N ASP A 33 -9.84 -20.15 -48.83
CA ASP A 33 -10.73 -21.07 -49.54
C ASP A 33 -12.14 -20.50 -49.79
N ALA A 34 -12.40 -19.22 -49.44
CA ALA A 34 -13.68 -18.56 -49.70
C ALA A 34 -13.81 -18.25 -51.21
N LYS A 35 -14.87 -18.75 -51.85
CA LYS A 35 -15.07 -18.58 -53.30
C LYS A 35 -15.63 -17.22 -53.70
N SER A 36 -16.11 -16.42 -52.73
CA SER A 36 -16.47 -15.01 -52.96
C SER A 36 -16.40 -14.18 -51.68
N GLU A 37 -16.25 -12.85 -51.82
CA GLU A 37 -16.27 -11.90 -50.70
C GLU A 37 -17.55 -11.96 -49.87
N LYS A 38 -18.68 -12.30 -50.48
CA LYS A 38 -19.96 -12.45 -49.79
C LYS A 38 -19.93 -13.66 -48.84
N GLU A 39 -19.29 -14.75 -49.25
CA GLU A 39 -19.10 -15.95 -48.40
C GLU A 39 -18.12 -15.68 -47.26
N ALA A 40 -17.04 -14.95 -47.53
CA ALA A 40 -16.10 -14.51 -46.49
C ALA A 40 -16.80 -13.62 -45.44
N TYR A 41 -17.66 -12.71 -45.88
CA TYR A 41 -18.45 -11.84 -45.01
C TYR A 41 -19.46 -12.62 -44.16
N TRP A 42 -20.13 -13.64 -44.73
CA TRP A 42 -21.07 -14.49 -43.98
C TRP A 42 -20.37 -15.40 -42.96
N GLN A 43 -19.18 -15.91 -43.28
CA GLN A 43 -18.36 -16.68 -42.33
C GLN A 43 -17.85 -15.78 -41.18
N LEU A 44 -17.46 -14.53 -41.47
CA LEU A 44 -17.12 -13.53 -40.47
C LEU A 44 -18.32 -13.16 -39.58
N LYS A 45 -19.50 -12.96 -40.18
CA LYS A 45 -20.73 -12.57 -39.48
C LYS A 45 -21.28 -13.68 -38.59
N ASN A 46 -21.21 -14.94 -39.02
CA ASN A 46 -21.68 -16.08 -38.22
C ASN A 46 -20.74 -16.39 -37.04
N HIS A 47 -19.46 -16.04 -37.11
CA HIS A 47 -18.55 -16.09 -35.95
C HIS A 47 -18.65 -14.87 -35.03
N GLN A 48 -19.18 -13.74 -35.49
CA GLN A 48 -19.50 -12.59 -34.62
C GLN A 48 -20.83 -12.75 -33.86
N GLY A 49 -21.66 -13.75 -34.23
CA GLY A 49 -22.99 -13.97 -33.66
C GLY A 49 -23.06 -14.89 -32.43
N SER A 50 -21.95 -15.48 -31.98
CA SER A 50 -21.89 -16.29 -30.75
C SER A 50 -21.05 -15.59 -29.69
N GLN A 51 -21.77 -14.92 -28.79
CA GLN A 51 -21.33 -14.09 -27.67
C GLN A 51 -20.81 -12.70 -28.06
N PRO A 52 -21.55 -11.61 -27.70
CA PRO A 52 -20.87 -10.35 -27.54
C PRO A 52 -19.83 -10.60 -26.46
N ARG A 53 -18.54 -10.50 -26.80
CA ARG A 53 -17.54 -10.12 -25.81
C ARG A 53 -18.07 -8.81 -25.25
N GLN A 54 -18.78 -8.91 -24.13
CA GLN A 54 -18.66 -7.93 -23.07
C GLN A 54 -17.18 -7.54 -23.10
N GLN A 55 -16.88 -6.30 -23.50
CA GLN A 55 -15.70 -5.68 -22.92
C GLN A 55 -15.80 -6.05 -21.45
N PRO A 56 -14.84 -6.77 -20.87
CA PRO A 56 -14.85 -6.88 -19.44
C PRO A 56 -14.81 -5.42 -18.99
N MET A 57 -15.95 -4.90 -18.54
CA MET A 57 -15.95 -3.91 -17.47
C MET A 57 -14.95 -4.51 -16.52
N SER A 58 -13.75 -3.95 -16.50
CA SER A 58 -12.64 -4.39 -15.68
C SER A 58 -13.25 -4.83 -14.37
N PRO A 59 -13.23 -6.12 -14.01
CA PRO A 59 -13.93 -6.59 -12.84
C PRO A 59 -13.43 -5.67 -11.74
N LYS A 60 -14.32 -4.88 -11.09
CA LYS A 60 -13.96 -3.93 -10.02
C LYS A 60 -12.87 -4.64 -9.22
N GLU A 61 -11.61 -4.24 -9.41
CA GLU A 61 -10.50 -5.07 -8.93
C GLU A 61 -10.69 -5.11 -7.43
N LYS A 62 -11.12 -6.27 -6.94
CA LYS A 62 -11.21 -6.50 -5.52
C LYS A 62 -9.77 -6.39 -5.06
N SER A 63 -9.50 -5.35 -4.27
CA SER A 63 -8.28 -5.12 -3.49
C SER A 63 -7.52 -6.43 -3.31
N ARG A 64 -6.32 -6.54 -3.89
CA ARG A 64 -5.57 -7.81 -3.96
C ARG A 64 -5.18 -8.31 -2.57
N TYR A 65 -5.18 -7.39 -1.59
CA TYR A 65 -4.89 -7.68 -0.20
C TYR A 65 -6.08 -7.34 0.72
N PRO A 66 -6.17 -7.95 1.91
CA PRO A 66 -7.14 -7.59 2.94
C PRO A 66 -6.91 -6.17 3.50
N ILE A 67 -7.81 -5.71 4.38
CA ILE A 67 -7.81 -4.37 5.02
C ILE A 67 -6.37 -3.95 5.36
N PHE A 68 -5.96 -2.74 4.95
CA PHE A 68 -4.58 -2.18 4.90
C PHE A 68 -3.79 -2.35 3.59
N SER A 69 -4.40 -2.95 2.56
CA SER A 69 -3.89 -3.18 1.18
C SER A 69 -3.51 -1.94 0.38
N ASP A 70 -4.26 -0.85 0.47
CA ASP A 70 -4.23 0.21 -0.55
C ASP A 70 -2.84 0.86 -0.71
N VAL A 71 -2.07 0.96 0.38
CA VAL A 71 -0.71 1.51 0.34
C VAL A 71 0.29 0.50 -0.20
N GLN A 72 0.04 -0.79 -0.02
CA GLN A 72 0.83 -1.87 -0.60
C GLN A 72 0.57 -1.99 -2.10
N GLU A 73 -0.66 -1.76 -2.56
CA GLU A 73 -0.99 -1.67 -3.99
C GLU A 73 -0.20 -0.54 -4.68
N LEU A 74 -0.09 0.63 -4.04
CA LEU A 74 0.78 1.70 -4.54
C LEU A 74 2.27 1.31 -4.54
N GLN A 75 2.70 0.50 -3.57
CA GLN A 75 4.08 0.00 -3.52
C GLN A 75 4.33 -0.97 -4.67
N ASP A 76 3.41 -1.88 -4.94
CA ASP A 76 3.46 -2.84 -6.05
C ASP A 76 3.44 -2.12 -7.41
N GLU A 77 2.62 -1.08 -7.56
CA GLU A 77 2.61 -0.22 -8.76
C GLU A 77 3.97 0.45 -8.99
N LEU A 78 4.58 1.02 -7.95
CA LEU A 78 5.91 1.63 -8.06
C LEU A 78 7.00 0.58 -8.31
N GLN A 79 6.90 -0.58 -7.69
CA GLN A 79 7.83 -1.69 -7.93
C GLN A 79 7.70 -2.22 -9.36
N SER A 80 6.49 -2.27 -9.92
CA SER A 80 6.24 -2.62 -11.32
C SER A 80 6.88 -1.59 -12.26
N LEU A 81 6.71 -0.29 -11.96
CA LEU A 81 7.40 0.79 -12.70
C LEU A 81 8.92 0.62 -12.68
N TYR A 82 9.49 0.35 -11.50
CA TYR A 82 10.92 0.11 -11.34
C TYR A 82 11.40 -1.15 -12.09
N ALA A 83 10.67 -2.26 -11.98
CA ALA A 83 10.99 -3.53 -12.64
C ALA A 83 10.82 -3.48 -14.17
N SER A 84 9.99 -2.58 -14.69
CA SER A 84 9.82 -2.36 -16.13
C SER A 84 11.10 -1.85 -16.83
N GLY A 85 12.13 -1.47 -16.05
CA GLY A 85 13.53 -1.41 -16.53
C GLY A 85 13.80 -0.39 -17.64
N SER A 86 12.98 0.64 -17.72
CA SER A 86 12.95 1.68 -18.76
C SER A 86 13.78 2.92 -18.45
N ALA A 87 14.40 2.99 -17.26
CA ALA A 87 15.04 4.19 -16.76
C ALA A 87 16.33 4.60 -17.53
N PHE A 88 16.98 3.65 -18.21
CA PHE A 88 18.30 3.87 -18.85
C PHE A 88 18.32 3.64 -20.37
N THR A 89 17.29 3.02 -20.95
CA THR A 89 17.20 2.79 -22.40
C THR A 89 16.01 3.56 -22.98
N GLU A 90 16.25 4.34 -24.03
CA GLU A 90 15.25 5.19 -24.72
C GLU A 90 14.05 4.43 -25.31
N GLN A 91 14.04 3.09 -25.23
CA GLN A 91 13.32 2.26 -26.19
C GLN A 91 12.21 1.37 -25.60
N LYS A 92 11.86 1.52 -24.32
CA LYS A 92 10.63 0.91 -23.78
C LYS A 92 9.66 1.96 -23.30
N THR A 93 8.63 2.20 -24.11
CA THR A 93 7.33 2.72 -23.69
C THR A 93 6.88 1.95 -22.45
N ILE A 94 6.99 2.59 -21.29
CA ILE A 94 6.47 2.08 -20.03
C ILE A 94 4.95 2.11 -20.13
N ASP A 95 4.32 0.95 -19.96
CA ASP A 95 2.89 0.66 -20.08
C ASP A 95 1.99 1.27 -18.98
N ILE A 96 2.40 2.35 -18.30
CA ILE A 96 1.41 3.14 -17.57
C ILE A 96 0.70 4.01 -18.58
N THR A 97 -0.55 3.65 -18.86
CA THR A 97 -1.44 4.49 -19.63
C THR A 97 -1.59 5.84 -18.92
N GLU A 98 -1.61 6.94 -19.66
CA GLU A 98 -1.78 8.29 -19.08
C GLU A 98 -3.01 8.37 -18.15
N SER A 99 -4.03 7.54 -18.41
CA SER A 99 -5.19 7.32 -17.55
C SER A 99 -4.87 6.80 -16.14
N GLU A 100 -3.93 5.86 -15.98
CA GLU A 100 -3.55 5.33 -14.67
C GLU A 100 -2.81 6.39 -13.84
N TYR A 101 -1.94 7.19 -14.49
CA TYR A 101 -1.27 8.30 -13.83
C TYR A 101 -2.26 9.41 -13.40
N ARG A 102 -3.28 9.70 -14.23
CA ARG A 102 -4.37 10.63 -13.88
C ARG A 102 -5.24 10.14 -12.71
N MET A 103 -5.29 8.83 -12.46
CA MET A 103 -6.00 8.24 -11.33
C MET A 103 -5.18 8.24 -10.02
N LEU A 104 -3.87 8.47 -10.08
CA LEU A 104 -2.98 8.45 -8.94
C LEU A 104 -3.41 9.40 -7.80
N PRO A 105 -3.82 10.66 -8.07
CA PRO A 105 -4.27 11.56 -7.01
C PRO A 105 -5.50 11.04 -6.27
N PHE A 106 -6.42 10.36 -6.96
CA PHE A 106 -7.61 9.77 -6.34
C PHE A 106 -7.28 8.58 -5.45
N LYS A 107 -6.34 7.71 -5.88
CA LYS A 107 -5.84 6.60 -5.05
C LYS A 107 -5.15 7.13 -3.79
N ILE A 108 -4.30 8.14 -3.93
CA ILE A 108 -3.62 8.80 -2.81
C ILE A 108 -4.64 9.46 -1.87
N PHE A 109 -5.64 10.17 -2.41
CA PHE A 109 -6.67 10.82 -1.61
C PHE A 109 -7.43 9.83 -0.73
N ARG A 110 -7.70 8.61 -1.22
CA ARG A 110 -8.35 7.56 -0.44
C ARG A 110 -7.49 7.12 0.75
N ILE A 111 -6.17 6.95 0.55
CA ILE A 111 -5.23 6.57 1.61
C ILE A 111 -5.10 7.71 2.63
N VAL A 112 -4.96 8.94 2.16
CA VAL A 112 -4.93 10.13 3.01
C VAL A 112 -6.20 10.22 3.84
N GLY A 113 -7.38 10.13 3.22
CA GLY A 113 -8.67 10.16 3.93
C GLY A 113 -8.81 9.07 4.99
N LYS A 114 -8.37 7.84 4.69
CA LYS A 114 -8.29 6.76 5.68
C LYS A 114 -7.35 7.13 6.84
N GLY A 115 -6.17 7.65 6.54
CA GLY A 115 -5.19 8.11 7.55
C GLY A 115 -5.76 9.21 8.45
N LEU A 116 -6.46 10.19 7.88
CA LEU A 116 -7.11 11.26 8.64
C LEU A 116 -8.20 10.69 9.56
N MET A 117 -9.13 9.90 9.03
CA MET A 117 -10.17 9.24 9.84
C MET A 117 -9.55 8.41 10.96
N PHE A 118 -8.47 7.70 10.67
CA PHE A 118 -7.76 6.88 11.65
C PHE A 118 -7.21 7.72 12.81
N ILE A 119 -6.56 8.85 12.52
CA ILE A 119 -6.03 9.76 13.53
C ILE A 119 -7.14 10.29 14.44
N PHE A 120 -8.23 10.81 13.86
CA PHE A 120 -9.35 11.35 14.64
C PHE A 120 -10.01 10.26 15.49
N LEU A 121 -10.26 9.09 14.90
CA LEU A 121 -10.88 7.98 15.60
C LEU A 121 -10.00 7.47 16.75
N PHE A 122 -8.68 7.39 16.54
CA PHE A 122 -7.73 6.99 17.58
C PHE A 122 -7.83 7.91 18.80
N PHE A 123 -7.75 9.23 18.61
CA PHE A 123 -7.81 10.16 19.73
C PHE A 123 -9.18 10.22 20.39
N LEU A 124 -10.27 10.14 19.62
CA LEU A 124 -11.63 10.06 20.16
C LEU A 124 -11.83 8.81 21.02
N ILE A 125 -11.38 7.66 20.53
CA ILE A 125 -11.47 6.39 21.26
C ILE A 125 -10.59 6.44 22.52
N THR A 126 -9.36 6.95 22.41
CA THR A 126 -8.44 7.11 23.55
C THR A 126 -9.06 7.99 24.63
N PHE A 127 -9.59 9.16 24.25
CA PHE A 127 -10.26 10.07 25.16
C PHE A 127 -11.50 9.44 25.79
N GLY A 128 -12.37 8.83 24.98
CA GLY A 128 -13.58 8.15 25.46
C GLY A 128 -13.26 7.02 26.43
N PHE A 129 -12.15 6.30 26.22
CA PHE A 129 -11.68 5.28 27.15
C PHE A 129 -11.23 5.87 28.48
N PHE A 130 -10.44 6.95 28.47
CA PHE A 130 -10.03 7.59 29.73
C PHE A 130 -11.23 8.14 30.51
N VAL A 131 -12.21 8.71 29.81
CA VAL A 131 -13.48 9.15 30.42
C VAL A 131 -14.21 7.95 31.04
N LEU A 132 -14.32 6.84 30.32
CA LEU A 132 -14.97 5.63 30.82
C LEU A 132 -14.25 5.08 32.07
N THR A 133 -12.93 5.05 32.09
CA THR A 133 -12.16 4.61 33.26
C THR A 133 -12.36 5.53 34.46
N GLY A 134 -12.41 6.85 34.23
CA GLY A 134 -12.66 7.83 35.28
C GLY A 134 -14.08 7.73 35.86
N VAL A 135 -15.08 7.45 35.02
CA VAL A 135 -16.47 7.22 35.44
C VAL A 135 -16.63 5.91 36.21
N LEU A 136 -15.98 4.83 35.77
CA LEU A 136 -16.11 3.51 36.38
C LEU A 136 -15.24 3.32 37.64
N GLN A 137 -14.36 4.28 37.95
CA GLN A 137 -13.39 4.19 39.05
C GLN A 137 -12.58 2.88 39.03
N SER A 138 -12.29 2.37 37.83
CA SER A 138 -11.61 1.08 37.66
C SER A 138 -10.10 1.24 37.87
N GLU A 139 -9.55 0.58 38.89
CA GLU A 139 -8.11 0.53 39.14
C GLU A 139 -7.36 -0.35 38.11
N ASN A 140 -8.06 -1.23 37.38
CA ASN A 140 -7.49 -2.20 36.45
C ASN A 140 -7.23 -1.61 35.05
N ALA A 141 -6.49 -0.51 34.97
CA ALA A 141 -6.16 0.19 33.72
C ALA A 141 -5.20 -0.58 32.78
N PHE A 142 -4.69 -1.76 33.18
CA PHE A 142 -3.53 -2.41 32.57
C PHE A 142 -3.79 -3.18 31.26
N VAL A 143 -5.04 -3.60 30.97
CA VAL A 143 -5.38 -4.38 29.75
C VAL A 143 -5.65 -3.48 28.54
N TYR A 144 -5.94 -2.20 28.77
CA TYR A 144 -6.36 -1.23 27.76
C TYR A 144 -5.27 -0.67 26.82
N PRO A 145 -3.97 -0.64 27.17
CA PRO A 145 -2.92 -0.21 26.24
C PRO A 145 -2.84 -1.08 24.99
N ILE A 146 -3.24 -2.36 25.08
CA ILE A 146 -3.02 -3.33 23.99
C ILE A 146 -3.83 -2.98 22.74
N SER A 147 -5.10 -2.60 22.89
CA SER A 147 -5.95 -2.21 21.75
C SER A 147 -5.50 -0.90 21.12
N LEU A 148 -5.08 0.06 21.94
CA LEU A 148 -4.50 1.34 21.50
C LEU A 148 -3.16 1.12 20.77
N ILE A 149 -2.30 0.24 21.27
CA ILE A 149 -1.03 -0.13 20.63
C ILE A 149 -1.28 -0.82 19.28
N MET A 150 -2.22 -1.76 19.20
CA MET A 150 -2.55 -2.45 17.94
C MET A 150 -3.11 -1.48 16.90
N PHE A 151 -3.96 -0.54 17.32
CA PHE A 151 -4.43 0.53 16.45
C PHE A 151 -3.24 1.38 15.97
N PHE A 152 -2.39 1.81 16.90
CA PHE A 152 -1.21 2.61 16.60
C PHE A 152 -0.22 1.96 15.64
N CYS A 153 0.02 0.65 15.75
CA CYS A 153 0.87 -0.12 14.84
C CYS A 153 0.45 0.00 13.38
N SER A 154 -0.84 0.20 13.08
CA SER A 154 -1.29 0.35 11.69
C SER A 154 -0.82 1.67 11.06
N LEU A 155 -0.76 2.77 11.82
CA LEU A 155 -0.21 4.04 11.35
C LEU A 155 1.28 3.92 11.02
N PHE A 156 2.01 3.16 11.85
CA PHE A 156 3.42 2.84 11.63
C PHE A 156 3.60 1.99 10.38
N PHE A 157 2.71 1.03 10.16
CA PHE A 157 2.72 0.21 8.96
C PHE A 157 2.51 1.04 7.69
N TYR A 158 1.51 1.93 7.65
CA TYR A 158 1.33 2.81 6.49
C TYR A 158 2.55 3.70 6.24
N ALA A 159 3.10 4.32 7.30
CA ALA A 159 4.31 5.11 7.18
C ALA A 159 5.46 4.26 6.64
N TYR A 160 5.68 3.07 7.21
CA TYR A 160 6.71 2.14 6.76
C TYR A 160 6.62 1.87 5.26
N VAL A 161 5.42 1.54 4.76
CA VAL A 161 5.20 1.24 3.34
C VAL A 161 5.42 2.48 2.47
N VAL A 162 4.91 3.65 2.86
CA VAL A 162 5.16 4.90 2.11
C VAL A 162 6.64 5.22 2.05
N TYR A 163 7.38 5.10 3.16
CA TYR A 163 8.82 5.37 3.16
C TYR A 163 9.63 4.28 2.46
N SER A 164 9.17 3.02 2.45
CA SER A 164 9.83 1.91 1.76
C SER A 164 9.83 2.06 0.25
N MET A 165 8.77 2.64 -0.32
CA MET A 165 8.67 2.95 -1.76
C MET A 165 9.89 3.71 -2.30
N ARG A 166 10.57 4.50 -1.45
CA ARG A 166 11.80 5.21 -1.82
C ARG A 166 12.88 4.30 -2.39
N GLN A 167 12.95 3.04 -1.96
CA GLN A 167 13.94 2.08 -2.45
C GLN A 167 13.83 1.78 -3.96
N PHE A 168 12.67 2.07 -4.56
CA PHE A 168 12.36 1.86 -5.98
C PHE A 168 12.43 3.15 -6.81
N VAL A 169 12.87 4.26 -6.23
CA VAL A 169 12.97 5.54 -6.93
C VAL A 169 14.36 5.67 -7.57
N ILE A 170 14.40 5.93 -8.88
CA ILE A 170 15.65 6.16 -9.60
C ILE A 170 15.85 7.69 -9.76
N PRO A 171 16.86 8.30 -9.11
CA PRO A 171 17.03 9.77 -9.11
C PRO A 171 17.34 10.38 -10.47
N SER A 172 18.06 9.65 -11.32
CA SER A 172 18.63 10.09 -12.59
C SER A 172 17.91 9.52 -13.83
N GLU A 173 16.59 9.27 -13.72
CA GLU A 173 15.77 8.86 -14.88
C GLU A 173 15.69 9.98 -15.93
N LYS A 174 15.84 9.63 -17.22
CA LYS A 174 15.56 10.55 -18.34
C LYS A 174 14.11 11.06 -18.33
N GLN A 175 13.15 10.21 -17.94
CA GLN A 175 11.77 10.60 -17.64
C GLN A 175 11.45 10.25 -16.19
N PRO A 176 11.32 11.23 -15.27
CA PRO A 176 11.30 11.01 -13.82
C PRO A 176 9.96 10.48 -13.29
N LYS A 177 9.46 9.37 -13.84
CA LYS A 177 8.14 8.82 -13.51
C LYS A 177 8.12 8.20 -12.11
N THR A 178 9.15 7.44 -11.71
CA THR A 178 9.19 6.85 -10.35
C THR A 178 9.35 7.93 -9.29
N LYS A 179 10.15 8.95 -9.59
CA LYS A 179 10.36 10.13 -8.75
C LYS A 179 9.07 10.95 -8.58
N GLN A 180 8.34 11.22 -9.66
CA GLN A 180 7.08 11.97 -9.60
C GLN A 180 5.99 11.19 -8.85
N PHE A 181 5.85 9.89 -9.11
CA PHE A 181 4.92 9.01 -8.38
C PHE A 181 5.20 9.06 -6.88
N TYR A 182 6.45 8.77 -6.48
CA TYR A 182 6.84 8.78 -5.07
C TYR A 182 6.66 10.16 -4.43
N ALA A 183 6.97 11.25 -5.13
CA ALA A 183 6.79 12.61 -4.62
C ALA A 183 5.31 12.89 -4.29
N GLN A 184 4.38 12.47 -5.14
CA GLN A 184 2.94 12.64 -4.88
C GLN A 184 2.48 11.81 -3.68
N VAL A 185 2.85 10.53 -3.62
CA VAL A 185 2.49 9.66 -2.48
C VAL A 185 3.06 10.21 -1.18
N LYS A 186 4.33 10.63 -1.18
CA LYS A 186 5.00 11.23 -0.04
C LYS A 186 4.34 12.54 0.39
N ALA A 187 3.95 13.41 -0.55
CA ALA A 187 3.26 14.66 -0.24
C ALA A 187 1.90 14.40 0.42
N GLY A 188 1.12 13.45 -0.10
CA GLY A 188 -0.14 13.02 0.52
C GLY A 188 0.08 12.51 1.95
N TRP A 189 1.08 11.65 2.15
CA TRP A 189 1.39 11.14 3.49
C TRP A 189 1.90 12.23 4.45
N ARG A 190 2.69 13.19 3.97
CA ARG A 190 3.13 14.35 4.75
C ARG A 190 1.96 15.21 5.24
N PHE A 191 0.88 15.29 4.45
CA PHE A 191 -0.36 15.93 4.90
C PHE A 191 -1.00 15.17 6.07
N VAL A 192 -1.02 13.84 6.04
CA VAL A 192 -1.48 13.01 7.18
C VAL A 192 -0.63 13.27 8.42
N GLU A 193 0.70 13.31 8.28
CA GLU A 193 1.64 13.63 9.37
C GLU A 193 1.39 15.03 9.93
N PHE A 194 1.14 16.01 9.07
CA PHE A 194 0.80 17.37 9.49
C PHE A 194 -0.49 17.40 10.31
N ILE A 195 -1.54 16.69 9.89
CA ILE A 195 -2.78 16.63 10.66
C ILE A 195 -2.59 15.91 11.99
N LEU A 196 -1.77 14.85 12.05
CA LEU A 196 -1.41 14.20 13.32
C LEU A 196 -0.82 15.20 14.33
N VAL A 197 0.13 16.03 13.87
CA VAL A 197 0.75 17.08 14.68
C VAL A 197 -0.28 18.13 15.10
N MET A 198 -1.09 18.62 14.15
CA MET A 198 -2.11 19.64 14.42
C MET A 198 -3.17 19.18 15.43
N VAL A 199 -3.63 17.93 15.33
CA VAL A 199 -4.56 17.36 16.31
C VAL A 199 -3.91 17.25 17.67
N SER A 200 -2.65 16.82 17.74
CA SER A 200 -1.92 16.71 19.00
C SER A 200 -1.71 18.08 19.67
N ILE A 201 -1.32 19.10 18.90
CA ILE A 201 -1.27 20.50 19.38
C ILE A 201 -2.64 20.96 19.84
N GLY A 202 -3.70 20.66 19.09
CA GLY A 202 -5.07 20.98 19.46
C GLY A 202 -5.48 20.38 20.80
N LEU A 203 -5.10 19.13 21.09
CA LEU A 203 -5.35 18.47 22.37
C LEU A 203 -4.59 19.14 23.52
N ILE A 204 -3.33 19.50 23.31
CA ILE A 204 -2.52 20.22 24.31
C ILE A 204 -3.12 21.60 24.60
N VAL A 205 -3.52 22.34 23.56
CA VAL A 205 -4.17 23.65 23.73
C VAL A 205 -5.52 23.50 24.43
N ALA A 206 -6.31 22.48 24.09
CA ALA A 206 -7.59 22.21 24.74
C ALA A 206 -7.41 21.93 26.23
N GLU A 207 -6.42 21.11 26.59
CA GLU A 207 -6.05 20.83 27.99
C GLU A 207 -5.57 22.09 28.71
N TYR A 208 -4.59 22.82 28.16
CA TYR A 208 -4.06 24.05 28.77
C TYR A 208 -5.11 25.15 28.97
N THR A 209 -6.16 25.16 28.15
CA THR A 209 -7.25 26.14 28.23
C THR A 209 -8.50 25.60 28.90
N PHE A 210 -8.47 24.39 29.48
CA PHE A 210 -9.63 23.69 30.03
C PHE A 210 -10.46 24.57 30.96
N ASP A 211 -9.84 25.26 31.91
CA ASP A 211 -10.50 26.16 32.86
C ASP A 211 -11.38 27.24 32.20
N LYS A 212 -11.00 27.68 31.00
CA LYS A 212 -11.72 28.75 30.27
C LYS A 212 -13.02 28.27 29.66
N TRP A 213 -13.14 26.98 29.37
CA TRP A 213 -14.31 26.41 28.69
C TRP A 213 -15.00 25.27 29.46
N ALA A 214 -14.45 24.82 30.59
CA ALA A 214 -15.04 23.80 31.46
C ALA A 214 -16.49 24.14 31.85
N ASN A 215 -16.75 25.43 32.15
CA ASN A 215 -18.08 25.91 32.52
C ASN A 215 -19.12 25.81 31.39
N ILE A 216 -18.68 25.84 30.13
CA ILE A 216 -19.56 25.67 28.95
C ILE A 216 -20.11 24.24 28.90
N LEU A 217 -19.35 23.26 29.39
CA LEU A 217 -19.76 21.85 29.40
C LEU A 217 -20.57 21.46 30.64
N SER A 218 -20.54 22.26 31.71
CA SER A 218 -21.27 21.98 32.95
C SER A 218 -22.77 21.71 32.75
N PRO A 219 -23.52 22.45 31.89
CA PRO A 219 -24.92 22.14 31.61
C PRO A 219 -25.09 20.74 31.01
N LEU A 220 -24.18 20.34 30.13
CA LEU A 220 -24.22 19.06 29.43
C LEU A 220 -23.94 17.90 30.40
N PHE A 221 -22.98 18.06 31.31
CA PHE A 221 -22.72 17.08 32.38
C PHE A 221 -23.92 16.91 33.30
N SER A 222 -24.56 18.01 33.70
CA SER A 222 -25.76 17.97 34.55
C SER A 222 -26.94 17.24 33.90
N GLN A 223 -27.09 17.35 32.57
CA GLN A 223 -28.12 16.64 31.81
C GLN A 223 -27.82 15.14 31.73
N ILE A 224 -26.57 14.76 31.46
CA ILE A 224 -26.13 13.36 31.43
C ILE A 224 -26.35 12.70 32.79
N GLN A 225 -26.01 13.40 33.88
CA GLN A 225 -26.22 12.91 35.24
C GLN A 225 -27.71 12.68 35.56
N LYS A 226 -28.59 13.62 35.15
CA LYS A 226 -30.05 13.47 35.29
C LYS A 226 -30.60 12.31 34.46
N LEU A 227 -30.19 12.19 33.19
CA LEU A 227 -30.63 11.13 32.28
C LEU A 227 -30.17 9.75 32.76
N SER A 228 -28.96 9.65 33.28
CA SER A 228 -28.40 8.41 33.83
C SER A 228 -28.89 8.11 35.25
N LYS A 229 -29.86 8.86 35.82
CA LYS A 229 -30.35 8.68 37.19
C LYS A 229 -29.22 8.62 38.24
N ASN A 230 -28.16 9.41 38.06
CA ASN A 230 -26.95 9.42 38.90
C ASN A 230 -26.10 8.12 38.86
N TYR A 231 -26.36 7.17 37.96
CA TYR A 231 -25.47 6.02 37.78
C TYR A 231 -24.13 6.40 37.13
N VAL A 232 -24.10 7.48 36.35
CA VAL A 232 -22.88 8.01 35.72
C VAL A 232 -22.57 9.38 36.35
N GLN A 233 -21.49 9.43 37.13
CA GLN A 233 -20.97 10.68 37.69
C GLN A 233 -19.90 11.24 36.75
N LEU A 234 -20.32 12.04 35.77
CA LEU A 234 -19.42 12.75 34.89
C LEU A 234 -19.13 14.13 35.48
N THR A 235 -17.89 14.36 35.92
CA THR A 235 -17.46 15.63 36.51
C THR A 235 -16.46 16.35 35.60
N PRO A 236 -16.33 17.68 35.71
CA PRO A 236 -15.28 18.42 35.00
C PRO A 236 -13.87 17.84 35.24
N GLN A 237 -13.58 17.40 36.47
CA GLN A 237 -12.29 16.78 36.81
C GLN A 237 -12.00 15.49 36.03
N ILE A 238 -13.01 14.65 35.81
CA ILE A 238 -12.85 13.42 35.02
C ILE A 238 -12.49 13.77 33.58
N ILE A 239 -13.12 14.81 33.02
CA ILE A 239 -12.85 15.27 31.66
C ILE A 239 -11.45 15.88 31.56
N GLU A 240 -11.06 16.72 32.52
CA GLU A 240 -9.73 17.31 32.60
C GLU A 240 -8.64 16.23 32.67
N ASN A 241 -8.77 15.28 33.60
CA ASN A 241 -7.82 14.18 33.75
C ASN A 241 -7.75 13.32 32.47
N SER A 242 -8.88 13.11 31.80
CA SER A 242 -8.94 12.35 30.54
C SER A 242 -8.24 13.09 29.40
N LEU A 243 -8.42 14.42 29.33
CA LEU A 243 -7.72 15.29 28.38
C LEU A 243 -6.22 15.29 28.64
N PHE A 244 -5.80 15.44 29.90
CA PHE A 244 -4.41 15.39 30.32
C PHE A 244 -3.73 14.08 29.89
N HIS A 245 -4.35 12.93 30.18
CA HIS A 245 -3.80 11.64 29.75
C HIS A 245 -3.81 11.47 28.23
N THR A 246 -4.86 11.92 27.54
CA THR A 246 -4.91 11.86 26.06
C THR A 246 -3.83 12.75 25.42
N ALA A 247 -3.56 13.93 25.98
CA ALA A 247 -2.48 14.81 25.57
C ALA A 247 -1.10 14.20 25.84
N GLY A 248 -0.92 13.56 27.00
CA GLY A 248 0.30 12.81 27.31
C GLY A 248 0.55 11.68 26.31
N VAL A 249 -0.48 10.89 25.99
CA VAL A 249 -0.41 9.85 24.96
C VAL A 249 -0.10 10.45 23.59
N SER A 250 -0.72 11.57 23.21
CA SER A 250 -0.47 12.21 21.90
C SER A 250 0.98 12.66 21.75
N ILE A 251 1.59 13.22 22.79
CA ILE A 251 3.01 13.63 22.78
C ILE A 251 3.92 12.42 22.57
N ILE A 252 3.76 11.37 23.39
CA ILE A 252 4.57 10.15 23.28
C ILE A 252 4.42 9.53 21.89
N LEU A 253 3.18 9.50 21.39
CA LEU A 253 2.82 8.99 20.08
C LEU A 253 3.56 9.73 18.97
N VAL A 254 3.41 11.06 18.94
CA VAL A 254 4.02 11.93 17.92
C VAL A 254 5.54 11.79 17.94
N VAL A 255 6.16 11.86 19.12
CA VAL A 255 7.62 11.72 19.27
C VAL A 255 8.09 10.37 18.74
N THR A 256 7.44 9.28 19.16
CA THR A 256 7.80 7.92 18.73
C THR A 256 7.60 7.75 17.21
N TYR A 257 6.52 8.30 16.67
CA TYR A 257 6.22 8.25 15.24
C TYR A 257 7.27 9.00 14.41
N PHE A 258 7.68 10.21 14.81
CA PHE A 258 8.70 10.97 14.08
C PHE A 258 10.09 10.33 14.16
N LEU A 259 10.46 9.75 15.30
CA LEU A 259 11.68 8.94 15.42
C LEU A 259 11.66 7.75 14.46
N PHE A 260 10.53 7.05 14.38
CA PHE A 260 10.33 5.95 13.45
C PHE A 260 10.41 6.39 11.98
N VAL A 261 9.74 7.48 11.62
CA VAL A 261 9.79 8.05 10.26
C VAL A 261 11.21 8.46 9.88
N TYR A 262 11.94 9.10 10.79
CA TYR A 262 13.33 9.46 10.58
C TYR A 262 14.20 8.23 10.31
N TRP A 263 14.05 7.18 11.15
CA TRP A 263 14.73 5.90 10.95
C TRP A 263 14.38 5.25 9.62
N ALA A 264 13.08 5.16 9.27
CA ALA A 264 12.61 4.54 8.04
C ALA A 264 13.16 5.28 6.82
N ASN A 265 13.09 6.61 6.81
CA ASN A 265 13.63 7.42 5.73
C ASN A 265 15.15 7.22 5.57
N LYS A 266 15.92 7.18 6.66
CA LYS A 266 17.37 6.90 6.62
C LYS A 266 17.66 5.52 6.05
N ARG A 267 16.94 4.49 6.53
CA ARG A 267 17.07 3.10 6.06
C ARG A 267 16.81 2.98 4.56
N PHE A 268 15.68 3.49 4.08
CA PHE A 268 15.29 3.33 2.68
C PHE A 268 16.06 4.24 1.72
N THR A 269 16.60 5.36 2.20
CA THR A 269 17.60 6.12 1.42
C THR A 269 18.85 5.29 1.16
N LYS A 270 19.37 4.59 2.19
CA LYS A 270 20.52 3.70 2.02
C LYS A 270 20.24 2.58 1.02
N MET A 271 19.05 1.95 1.10
CA MET A 271 18.63 0.92 0.15
C MET A 271 18.46 1.46 -1.28
N GLN A 272 17.90 2.67 -1.43
CA GLN A 272 17.78 3.34 -2.72
C GLN A 272 19.16 3.50 -3.40
N HIS A 273 20.18 3.98 -2.67
CA HIS A 273 21.53 4.10 -3.20
C HIS A 273 22.08 2.74 -3.65
N GLN A 274 21.96 1.71 -2.81
CA GLN A 274 22.41 0.35 -3.15
C GLN A 274 21.74 -0.18 -4.41
N ASN A 275 20.43 0.01 -4.56
CA ASN A 275 19.67 -0.43 -5.73
C ASN A 275 20.08 0.32 -7.01
N VAL A 276 20.29 1.64 -6.92
CA VAL A 276 20.72 2.47 -8.06
C VAL A 276 22.13 2.07 -8.52
N TYR A 277 23.07 1.83 -7.59
CA TYR A 277 24.41 1.33 -7.94
C TYR A 277 24.37 -0.05 -8.59
N ALA A 278 23.54 -0.96 -8.07
CA ALA A 278 23.37 -2.29 -8.65
C ALA A 278 22.82 -2.22 -10.09
N LEU A 279 21.87 -1.32 -10.34
CA LEU A 279 21.36 -1.05 -11.70
C LEU A 279 22.46 -0.46 -12.60
N GLN A 280 23.17 0.58 -12.15
CA GLN A 280 24.26 1.18 -12.92
C GLN A 280 25.34 0.15 -13.30
N ALA A 281 25.72 -0.73 -12.38
CA ALA A 281 26.66 -1.81 -12.66
C ALA A 281 26.18 -2.84 -13.71
N GLN A 282 24.87 -2.99 -13.89
CA GLN A 282 24.31 -3.85 -14.94
C GLN A 282 24.33 -3.19 -16.32
N TYR A 283 24.12 -1.87 -16.38
CA TYR A 283 24.05 -1.12 -17.65
C TYR A 283 25.41 -0.61 -18.14
N ASP A 284 26.34 -0.31 -17.22
CA ASP A 284 27.65 0.28 -17.57
C ASP A 284 28.79 -0.40 -16.80
N ARG A 285 29.23 -1.59 -17.27
CA ARG A 285 30.32 -2.34 -16.63
C ARG A 285 31.64 -1.55 -16.58
N ALA A 286 31.84 -0.59 -17.47
CA ALA A 286 33.05 0.24 -17.54
C ALA A 286 33.06 1.35 -16.45
N GLU A 287 31.93 2.00 -16.19
CA GLU A 287 31.82 3.09 -15.21
C GLU A 287 31.72 2.58 -13.77
N ALA A 288 31.03 1.45 -13.55
CA ALA A 288 30.93 0.82 -12.24
C ALA A 288 32.27 0.29 -11.69
N THR A 289 33.20 -0.09 -12.58
CA THR A 289 34.56 -0.51 -12.17
C THR A 289 35.37 0.70 -11.69
N LYS A 290 35.12 1.91 -12.22
CA LYS A 290 35.84 3.13 -11.89
C LYS A 290 35.45 3.70 -10.51
N ASN A 291 34.16 3.72 -10.17
CA ASN A 291 33.71 4.24 -8.87
C ASN A 291 34.06 3.33 -7.68
N VAL A 292 34.26 2.02 -7.93
CA VAL A 292 34.80 1.08 -6.92
C VAL A 292 36.31 1.29 -6.70
N LEU A 293 37.04 1.70 -7.75
CA LEU A 293 38.47 2.01 -7.68
C LEU A 293 38.76 3.37 -7.03
N ASP A 294 37.85 4.34 -7.16
CA ASP A 294 38.01 5.71 -6.62
C ASP A 294 37.59 5.84 -5.13
N GLY A 295 37.15 4.75 -4.50
CA GLY A 295 36.92 4.71 -3.04
C GLY A 295 35.76 5.57 -2.54
N GLU A 296 34.77 5.90 -3.38
CA GLU A 296 33.53 6.58 -2.97
C GLU A 296 32.54 5.64 -2.22
N ILE A 297 33.07 4.73 -1.38
CA ILE A 297 32.33 3.76 -0.56
C ILE A 297 32.40 4.17 0.92
#